data_AF-K9CI12-F1
#
_entry.id   AF-K9CI12-F1
#
_cell.length_a   1.000
_cell.length_b   1.000
_cell.length_c   1.000
_cell.angle_alpha   90.00
_cell.angle_beta   90.00
_cell.angle_gamma   90.00
#
_symmetry.space_group_name_H-M   'P 1'
#
loop_
_entity.id
_entity.type
_entity.pdbx_description
1 polymer ?
#
loop_
_entity_poly.entity_id
_entity_poly.type
_entity_poly.pdbx_seq_one_letter_code
_entity_poly.pdbx_strand_id
1 'polypeptide(L)'
;MNSIETKLSALSAEARGWLLGTKSENPLGRAFTKKRVVHPGAGGKRMIMDKAEQAQVWKDLMAQTPDPADERAAYIHIPFCDKKCSYCGFFQNYTKEEAAHRYVDVLLEELDAAAETPYVQGAPFQAVFFGGGTPTALSDADLTRLVRAVRARLPLTSDCEITLEGRIHDLTESKVEAAMKAGINRFSLGVQSFDTRVRQSIGRIDDHDTVVATLRRMVERQGAVVIADLIYGLPYQSMEVWENDVRAQFEIGIAGGDLYQLNVFPASELAARIKSGDLPMLPTTEEQSEYFARGVEILNANPTVRRIDTTHWATDHRERSIYNTLAKRGNDVLAFGSGAGGFIGQMMWRNHGGLAPYEKMAEEGRKPFQFMGEQADEHRMHSEIGDQIEHRYFYAPYFEKKYGVDLLAEMAPIFAAWAENGLVTRTETGFRLTLAGEFWHDNLIQGFLEAYALTQEDEVKLRKENVALQDMIPKDVRAMLEAMFPDGMPPQMAAALQGKPSPELENHPHMQMLKNLIEKSREKERAAAADGPDINTVMHTPARDIGKAV
;
A
#
# COMPACT_ATOMS: atom_id res chain seq x y z
N MET A 1 -25.49 -27.99 7.85
CA MET A 1 -24.38 -27.03 7.77
C MET A 1 -24.58 -26.02 8.88
N ASN A 2 -23.58 -25.79 9.72
CA ASN A 2 -23.66 -24.73 10.73
C ASN A 2 -23.79 -23.39 10.01
N SER A 3 -24.79 -22.58 10.37
CA SER A 3 -24.92 -21.22 9.83
C SER A 3 -23.67 -20.41 10.16
N ILE A 4 -23.37 -19.38 9.35
CA ILE A 4 -22.26 -18.46 9.63
C ILE A 4 -22.38 -17.87 11.05
N GLU A 5 -23.59 -17.63 11.53
CA GLU A 5 -23.88 -17.17 12.89
C GLU A 5 -23.37 -18.16 13.96
N THR A 6 -23.59 -19.46 13.76
CA THR A 6 -23.06 -20.50 14.65
C THR A 6 -21.53 -20.53 14.62
N LYS A 7 -20.93 -20.41 13.42
CA LYS A 7 -19.46 -20.39 13.28
C LYS A 7 -18.83 -19.16 13.93
N LEU A 8 -19.41 -17.97 13.74
CA LEU A 8 -18.98 -16.73 14.41
C LEU A 8 -19.13 -16.80 15.93
N SER A 9 -20.18 -17.47 16.41
CA SER A 9 -20.43 -17.68 17.84
C SER A 9 -19.42 -18.66 18.47
N ALA A 10 -18.89 -19.60 17.69
CA ALA A 10 -17.87 -20.54 18.12
C ALA A 10 -16.45 -19.92 18.17
N LEU A 11 -16.20 -18.82 17.46
CA LEU A 11 -14.94 -18.09 17.54
C LEU A 11 -14.73 -17.52 18.95
N SER A 12 -13.47 -17.49 19.39
CA SER A 12 -13.07 -16.79 20.61
C SER A 12 -13.43 -15.29 20.52
N ALA A 13 -13.60 -14.63 21.67
CA ALA A 13 -13.90 -13.20 21.70
C ALA A 13 -12.85 -12.37 20.94
N GLU A 14 -11.57 -12.75 21.03
CA GLU A 14 -10.48 -12.12 20.30
C GLU A 14 -10.62 -12.31 18.78
N ALA A 15 -10.86 -13.56 18.33
CA ALA A 15 -11.04 -13.87 16.91
C ALA A 15 -12.27 -13.16 16.33
N ARG A 16 -13.35 -13.08 17.11
CA ARG A 16 -14.57 -12.35 16.74
C ARG A 16 -14.33 -10.84 16.65
N GLY A 17 -13.63 -10.25 17.62
CA GLY A 17 -13.27 -8.84 17.60
C GLY A 17 -12.33 -8.49 16.44
N TRP A 18 -11.47 -9.43 16.04
CA TRP A 18 -10.60 -9.28 14.87
C TRP A 18 -11.37 -9.22 13.55
N LEU A 19 -12.45 -10.00 13.43
CA LEU A 19 -13.24 -10.14 12.21
C LEU A 19 -14.39 -9.12 12.12
N LEU A 20 -15.07 -8.85 13.25
CA LEU A 20 -16.27 -7.99 13.31
C LEU A 20 -16.00 -6.59 13.87
N GLY A 21 -14.84 -6.38 14.48
CA GLY A 21 -14.60 -5.24 15.34
C GLY A 21 -15.35 -5.36 16.68
N THR A 22 -15.16 -4.38 17.55
CA THR A 22 -15.83 -4.28 18.85
C THR A 22 -16.59 -2.99 18.96
N LYS A 23 -17.77 -3.05 19.59
CA LYS A 23 -18.57 -1.86 19.89
C LYS A 23 -17.77 -0.92 20.78
N SER A 24 -17.70 0.35 20.39
CA SER A 24 -16.93 1.40 21.04
C SER A 24 -17.67 2.73 20.97
N GLU A 25 -17.46 3.61 21.96
CA GLU A 25 -17.92 5.00 21.90
C GLU A 25 -17.18 5.82 20.83
N ASN A 26 -15.97 5.39 20.45
CA ASN A 26 -15.19 5.93 19.34
C ASN A 26 -14.90 4.82 18.33
N PRO A 27 -15.84 4.47 17.44
CA PRO A 27 -15.61 3.42 16.43
C PRO A 27 -14.51 3.82 15.43
N LEU A 28 -14.35 5.12 15.15
CA LEU A 28 -13.34 5.62 14.23
C LEU A 28 -11.91 5.25 14.68
N GLY A 29 -11.57 5.47 15.95
CA GLY A 29 -10.25 5.15 16.47
C GLY A 29 -10.10 3.80 17.17
N ARG A 30 -11.21 3.14 17.54
CA ARG A 30 -11.19 1.96 18.44
C ARG A 30 -12.12 0.81 18.04
N ALA A 31 -12.62 0.76 16.79
CA ALA A 31 -13.43 -0.38 16.37
C ALA A 31 -12.61 -1.69 16.27
N PHE A 32 -11.30 -1.60 16.06
CA PHE A 32 -10.40 -2.75 16.11
C PHE A 32 -9.21 -2.44 17.02
N THR A 33 -8.67 -3.49 17.65
CA THR A 33 -7.47 -3.38 18.49
C THR A 33 -6.21 -3.10 17.67
N LYS A 34 -6.23 -3.47 16.40
CA LYS A 34 -5.08 -3.47 15.49
C LYS A 34 -5.55 -3.23 14.07
N LYS A 35 -4.83 -2.38 13.35
CA LYS A 35 -5.09 -2.10 11.94
C LYS A 35 -4.29 -3.01 11.03
N ARG A 36 -4.95 -3.61 10.04
CA ARG A 36 -4.28 -4.32 8.96
C ARG A 36 -3.68 -3.30 8.00
N VAL A 37 -2.41 -3.49 7.61
CA VAL A 37 -1.66 -2.50 6.82
C VAL A 37 -1.11 -3.03 5.49
N VAL A 38 -1.55 -4.22 5.08
CA VAL A 38 -1.20 -4.85 3.81
C VAL A 38 -2.49 -5.20 3.08
N HIS A 39 -2.45 -5.12 1.75
CA HIS A 39 -3.58 -5.40 0.88
C HIS A 39 -4.27 -6.72 1.28
N PRO A 40 -5.59 -6.68 1.53
CA PRO A 40 -6.40 -7.86 1.80
C PRO A 40 -6.31 -8.88 0.67
N GLY A 41 -6.42 -10.16 1.00
CA GLY A 41 -6.45 -11.21 -0.01
C GLY A 41 -6.90 -12.57 0.52
N ALA A 42 -7.53 -13.36 -0.35
CA ALA A 42 -7.92 -14.74 -0.05
C ALA A 42 -6.72 -15.70 0.03
N GLY A 43 -5.58 -15.32 -0.55
CA GLY A 43 -4.36 -16.15 -0.59
C GLY A 43 -4.11 -16.79 -1.95
N GLY A 44 -3.02 -17.54 -2.02
CA GLY A 44 -2.66 -18.34 -3.19
C GLY A 44 -3.02 -19.81 -2.96
N LYS A 45 -3.44 -20.48 -4.04
CA LYS A 45 -3.75 -21.91 -4.08
C LYS A 45 -2.48 -22.75 -4.16
N ARG A 46 -1.53 -22.35 -5.00
CA ARG A 46 -0.31 -23.11 -5.28
C ARG A 46 0.85 -22.19 -5.64
N MET A 47 2.04 -22.47 -5.10
CA MET A 47 3.28 -21.84 -5.54
C MET A 47 3.97 -22.71 -6.59
N ILE A 48 4.32 -22.13 -7.73
CA ILE A 48 5.01 -22.80 -8.83
C ILE A 48 6.49 -22.40 -8.76
N MET A 49 7.32 -23.30 -8.22
CA MET A 49 8.75 -23.08 -8.07
C MET A 49 9.59 -23.68 -9.20
N ASP A 50 9.05 -24.67 -9.93
CA ASP A 50 9.75 -25.29 -11.05
C ASP A 50 9.84 -24.34 -12.24
N LYS A 51 11.06 -24.14 -12.76
CA LYS A 51 11.31 -23.16 -13.81
C LYS A 51 10.80 -23.59 -15.19
N ALA A 52 10.72 -24.89 -15.46
CA ALA A 52 10.19 -25.39 -16.72
C ALA A 52 8.66 -25.26 -16.73
N GLU A 53 8.01 -25.57 -15.62
CA GLU A 53 6.58 -25.34 -15.42
C GLU A 53 6.23 -23.86 -15.54
N GLN A 54 6.97 -22.96 -14.88
CA GLN A 54 6.79 -21.51 -15.02
C GLN A 54 6.86 -21.05 -16.49
N ALA A 55 7.85 -21.55 -17.24
CA ALA A 55 8.03 -21.19 -18.64
C ALA A 55 6.87 -21.71 -19.52
N GLN A 56 6.39 -22.93 -19.25
CA GLN A 56 5.27 -23.52 -19.96
C GLN A 56 3.96 -22.77 -19.67
N VAL A 57 3.67 -22.49 -18.39
CA VAL A 57 2.50 -21.70 -17.99
C VAL A 57 2.54 -20.31 -18.62
N TRP A 58 3.69 -19.63 -18.59
CA TRP A 58 3.83 -18.32 -19.23
C TRP A 58 3.57 -18.38 -20.74
N LYS A 59 4.11 -19.39 -21.42
CA LYS A 59 3.87 -19.60 -22.85
C LYS A 59 2.38 -19.81 -23.14
N ASP A 60 1.70 -20.61 -22.32
CA ASP A 60 0.27 -20.90 -22.48
C ASP A 60 -0.59 -19.66 -22.19
N LEU A 61 -0.22 -18.84 -21.20
CA LEU A 61 -0.87 -17.53 -20.96
C LEU A 61 -0.71 -16.60 -22.16
N MET A 62 0.52 -16.44 -22.65
CA MET A 62 0.82 -15.54 -23.76
C MET A 62 0.21 -15.99 -25.09
N ALA A 63 -0.10 -17.28 -25.25
CA ALA A 63 -0.78 -17.82 -26.42
C ALA A 63 -2.30 -17.60 -26.43
N GLN A 64 -2.90 -17.24 -25.29
CA GLN A 64 -4.33 -16.95 -25.21
C GLN A 64 -4.68 -15.61 -25.85
N THR A 65 -5.93 -15.45 -26.29
CA THR A 65 -6.45 -14.15 -26.71
C THR A 65 -7.37 -13.64 -25.59
N PRO A 66 -7.09 -12.47 -24.99
CA PRO A 66 -7.96 -11.87 -23.97
C PRO A 66 -9.33 -11.54 -24.56
N ASP A 67 -10.37 -11.52 -23.70
CA ASP A 67 -11.66 -10.95 -24.09
C ASP A 67 -11.51 -9.42 -24.22
N PRO A 68 -11.84 -8.81 -25.38
CA PRO A 68 -11.82 -7.36 -25.54
C PRO A 68 -12.74 -6.59 -24.58
N ALA A 69 -13.74 -7.26 -23.98
CA ALA A 69 -14.60 -6.69 -22.97
C ALA A 69 -13.95 -6.59 -21.57
N ASP A 70 -12.88 -7.36 -21.32
CA ASP A 70 -12.16 -7.33 -20.06
C ASP A 70 -11.08 -6.25 -20.09
N GLU A 71 -11.25 -5.24 -19.25
CA GLU A 71 -10.24 -4.20 -19.05
C GLU A 71 -8.97 -4.78 -18.43
N ARG A 72 -7.83 -4.19 -18.76
CA ARG A 72 -6.49 -4.66 -18.39
C ARG A 72 -5.49 -3.52 -18.37
N ALA A 73 -4.44 -3.70 -17.58
CA ALA A 73 -3.40 -2.71 -17.40
C ALA A 73 -1.99 -3.30 -17.58
N ALA A 74 -1.02 -2.42 -17.78
CA ALA A 74 0.40 -2.77 -17.78
C ALA A 74 1.13 -2.04 -16.66
N TYR A 75 2.05 -2.74 -16.01
CA TYR A 75 2.91 -2.18 -14.97
C TYR A 75 4.38 -2.26 -15.38
N ILE A 76 5.08 -1.15 -15.31
CA ILE A 76 6.50 -1.03 -15.65
C ILE A 76 7.25 -0.59 -14.39
N HIS A 77 8.02 -1.51 -13.80
CA HIS A 77 8.73 -1.23 -12.56
C HIS A 77 10.12 -0.64 -12.84
N ILE A 78 10.48 0.46 -12.16
CA ILE A 78 11.82 1.07 -12.21
C ILE A 78 12.46 0.97 -10.82
N PRO A 79 13.52 0.17 -10.62
CA PRO A 79 14.02 -0.21 -9.29
C PRO A 79 15.08 0.76 -8.72
N PHE A 80 15.12 2.01 -9.18
CA PHE A 80 16.16 2.99 -8.85
C PHE A 80 15.62 4.17 -8.04
N CYS A 81 16.42 4.64 -7.10
CA CYS A 81 16.17 5.82 -6.27
C CYS A 81 17.48 6.57 -5.99
N ASP A 82 17.50 7.90 -6.14
CA ASP A 82 18.67 8.71 -5.80
C ASP A 82 18.89 8.78 -4.29
N LYS A 83 17.78 8.79 -3.54
CA LYS A 83 17.75 8.77 -2.07
C LYS A 83 16.75 7.74 -1.54
N LYS A 84 17.09 7.13 -0.41
CA LYS A 84 16.21 6.23 0.33
C LYS A 84 15.36 7.04 1.32
N CYS A 85 14.04 6.91 1.26
CA CYS A 85 13.13 7.45 2.27
C CYS A 85 13.06 6.49 3.46
N SER A 86 13.06 7.00 4.69
CA SER A 86 13.17 6.16 5.89
C SER A 86 11.96 5.23 6.11
N TYR A 87 10.78 5.63 5.62
CA TYR A 87 9.52 4.88 5.69
C TYR A 87 9.33 3.88 4.54
N CYS A 88 10.10 4.01 3.45
CA CYS A 88 9.80 3.32 2.20
C CYS A 88 10.28 1.85 2.23
N GLY A 89 9.34 0.93 1.99
CA GLY A 89 9.62 -0.51 1.82
C GLY A 89 9.99 -0.92 0.38
N PHE A 90 9.93 0.00 -0.59
CA PHE A 90 10.11 -0.29 -2.02
C PHE A 90 11.52 0.01 -2.54
N PHE A 91 12.40 0.61 -1.74
CA PHE A 91 13.77 0.92 -2.14
C PHE A 91 14.54 -0.37 -2.49
N GLN A 92 15.13 -0.42 -3.69
CA GLN A 92 15.95 -1.53 -4.14
C GLN A 92 17.38 -1.11 -4.45
N ASN A 93 17.58 -0.10 -5.30
CA ASN A 93 18.91 0.31 -5.76
C ASN A 93 19.09 1.83 -5.73
N TYR A 94 20.31 2.27 -5.43
CA TYR A 94 20.71 3.64 -5.71
C TYR A 94 20.90 3.84 -7.21
N THR A 95 20.45 4.97 -7.74
CA THR A 95 20.62 5.29 -9.16
C THR A 95 22.10 5.47 -9.48
N LYS A 96 22.55 4.77 -10.52
CA LYS A 96 23.81 5.00 -11.22
C LYS A 96 23.48 5.04 -12.71
N GLU A 97 23.93 6.06 -13.41
CA GLU A 97 23.47 6.34 -14.79
C GLU A 97 23.69 5.15 -15.72
N GLU A 98 24.89 4.54 -15.69
CA GLU A 98 25.20 3.39 -16.55
C GLU A 98 24.36 2.16 -16.21
N ALA A 99 24.07 1.94 -14.92
CA ALA A 99 23.23 0.83 -14.48
C ALA A 99 21.76 1.05 -14.87
N ALA A 100 21.26 2.28 -14.76
CA ALA A 100 19.91 2.64 -15.19
C ALA A 100 19.76 2.52 -16.72
N HIS A 101 20.76 2.98 -17.48
CA HIS A 101 20.76 2.86 -18.93
C HIS A 101 20.77 1.39 -19.37
N ARG A 102 21.67 0.58 -18.80
CA ARG A 102 21.74 -0.87 -19.07
C ARG A 102 20.43 -1.56 -18.73
N TYR A 103 19.86 -1.23 -17.57
CA TYR A 103 18.58 -1.79 -17.15
C TYR A 103 17.46 -1.48 -18.14
N VAL A 104 17.42 -0.26 -18.70
CA VAL A 104 16.43 0.13 -19.70
C VAL A 104 16.62 -0.70 -20.98
N ASP A 105 17.85 -0.97 -21.42
CA ASP A 105 18.10 -1.86 -22.56
C ASP A 105 17.51 -3.27 -22.32
N VAL A 106 17.77 -3.85 -21.15
CA VAL A 106 17.24 -5.16 -20.74
C VAL A 106 15.72 -5.17 -20.65
N LEU A 107 15.13 -4.11 -20.09
CA LEU A 107 13.67 -3.99 -19.97
C LEU A 107 13.01 -3.90 -21.35
N LEU A 108 13.66 -3.26 -22.33
CA LEU A 108 13.19 -3.24 -23.71
C LEU A 108 13.24 -4.64 -24.34
N GLU A 109 14.27 -5.44 -24.07
CA GLU A 109 14.35 -6.84 -24.50
C GLU A 109 13.21 -7.69 -23.88
N GLU A 110 12.91 -7.49 -22.59
CA GLU A 110 11.77 -8.16 -21.92
C GLU A 110 10.43 -7.80 -22.56
N LEU A 111 10.24 -6.52 -22.90
CA LEU A 111 9.05 -6.03 -23.61
C LEU A 111 8.95 -6.62 -25.01
N ASP A 112 10.05 -6.65 -25.76
CA ASP A 112 10.12 -7.22 -27.12
C ASP A 112 9.74 -8.71 -27.12
N ALA A 113 10.18 -9.47 -26.12
CA ALA A 113 9.86 -10.89 -26.01
C ALA A 113 8.35 -11.17 -25.81
N ALA A 114 7.58 -10.22 -25.28
CA ALA A 114 6.15 -10.36 -25.05
C ALA A 114 5.28 -9.65 -26.10
N ALA A 115 5.81 -8.63 -26.79
CA ALA A 115 5.06 -7.70 -27.61
C ALA A 115 4.18 -8.38 -28.67
N GLU A 116 4.72 -9.35 -29.39
CA GLU A 116 4.03 -9.99 -30.54
C GLU A 116 3.16 -11.20 -30.16
N THR A 117 2.94 -11.41 -28.86
CA THR A 117 2.14 -12.57 -28.40
C THR A 117 0.64 -12.33 -28.60
N PRO A 118 -0.16 -13.39 -28.87
CA PRO A 118 -1.61 -13.28 -28.98
C PRO A 118 -2.27 -12.58 -27.78
N TYR A 119 -1.75 -12.83 -26.58
CA TYR A 119 -2.30 -12.21 -25.38
C TYR A 119 -2.08 -10.70 -25.38
N VAL A 120 -0.88 -10.24 -25.72
CA VAL A 120 -0.56 -8.82 -25.75
C VAL A 120 -1.31 -8.10 -26.88
N GLN A 121 -1.42 -8.69 -28.07
CA GLN A 121 -2.05 -8.01 -29.21
C GLN A 121 -3.59 -8.16 -29.29
N GLY A 122 -4.17 -9.11 -28.55
CA GLY A 122 -5.59 -9.46 -28.71
C GLY A 122 -6.61 -8.41 -28.24
N ALA A 123 -6.22 -7.48 -27.37
CA ALA A 123 -7.09 -6.40 -26.87
C ALA A 123 -6.27 -5.15 -26.50
N PRO A 124 -6.84 -3.94 -26.41
CA PRO A 124 -6.09 -2.77 -25.94
C PRO A 124 -5.94 -2.74 -24.41
N PHE A 125 -4.91 -2.06 -23.89
CA PHE A 125 -4.74 -1.74 -22.48
C PHE A 125 -5.37 -0.38 -22.14
N GLN A 126 -6.04 -0.30 -20.99
CA GLN A 126 -6.70 0.92 -20.49
C GLN A 126 -5.73 1.79 -19.69
N ALA A 127 -4.72 1.20 -19.05
CA ALA A 127 -3.72 1.95 -18.31
C ALA A 127 -2.32 1.34 -18.41
N VAL A 128 -1.32 2.21 -18.36
CA VAL A 128 0.09 1.88 -18.19
C VAL A 128 0.62 2.67 -17.01
N PHE A 129 1.26 1.99 -16.07
CA PHE A 129 1.78 2.63 -14.86
C PHE A 129 3.28 2.37 -14.71
N PHE A 130 4.05 3.45 -14.77
CA PHE A 130 5.47 3.45 -14.47
C PHE A 130 5.63 3.77 -12.99
N GLY A 131 6.11 2.81 -12.21
CA GLY A 131 6.27 2.95 -10.75
C GLY A 131 7.48 2.22 -10.19
N GLY A 132 7.52 2.04 -8.88
CA GLY A 132 8.51 1.19 -8.19
C GLY A 132 9.38 1.94 -7.20
N GLY A 133 10.66 2.08 -7.51
CA GLY A 133 11.56 2.99 -6.79
C GLY A 133 11.19 4.43 -7.12
N THR A 134 11.72 4.94 -8.23
CA THR A 134 11.38 6.26 -8.75
C THR A 134 11.64 6.30 -10.26
N PRO A 135 10.61 6.18 -11.11
CA PRO A 135 10.76 6.27 -12.57
C PRO A 135 11.43 7.55 -13.06
N THR A 136 11.22 8.67 -12.37
CA THR A 136 11.86 9.96 -12.66
C THR A 136 13.38 9.98 -12.43
N ALA A 137 13.94 8.96 -11.79
CA ALA A 137 15.40 8.81 -11.65
C ALA A 137 16.09 8.36 -12.95
N LEU A 138 15.35 7.85 -13.95
CA LEU A 138 15.91 7.56 -15.27
C LEU A 138 16.32 8.86 -15.96
N SER A 139 17.33 8.83 -16.83
CA SER A 139 17.68 9.98 -17.68
C SER A 139 16.49 10.40 -18.58
N ASP A 140 16.47 11.65 -19.07
CA ASP A 140 15.40 12.13 -19.98
C ASP A 140 15.35 11.27 -21.25
N ALA A 141 16.51 10.84 -21.75
CA ALA A 141 16.65 10.00 -22.93
C ALA A 141 16.10 8.58 -22.68
N ASP A 142 16.44 7.97 -21.56
CA ASP A 142 15.98 6.63 -21.21
C ASP A 142 14.49 6.58 -20.94
N LEU A 143 13.96 7.56 -20.19
CA LEU A 143 12.53 7.68 -19.95
C LEU A 143 11.77 7.83 -21.28
N THR A 144 12.24 8.72 -22.16
CA THR A 144 11.64 8.92 -23.49
C THR A 144 11.66 7.64 -24.31
N ARG A 145 12.80 6.95 -24.34
CA ARG A 145 13.00 5.71 -25.08
C ARG A 145 12.06 4.62 -24.59
N LEU A 146 11.98 4.42 -23.28
CA LEU A 146 11.13 3.42 -22.65
C LEU A 146 9.63 3.68 -22.89
N VAL A 147 9.16 4.91 -22.63
CA VAL A 147 7.72 5.25 -22.80
C VAL A 147 7.30 5.10 -24.26
N ARG A 148 8.14 5.54 -25.21
CA ARG A 148 7.86 5.36 -26.65
C ARG A 148 7.84 3.88 -27.04
N ALA A 149 8.75 3.08 -26.48
CA ALA A 149 8.81 1.65 -26.74
C ALA A 149 7.55 0.93 -26.26
N VAL A 150 7.07 1.25 -25.05
CA VAL A 150 5.83 0.71 -24.50
C VAL A 150 4.63 1.06 -25.39
N ARG A 151 4.50 2.34 -25.78
CA ARG A 151 3.43 2.79 -26.68
C ARG A 151 3.46 2.16 -28.07
N ALA A 152 4.65 1.79 -28.55
CA ALA A 152 4.81 1.15 -29.85
C ALA A 152 4.49 -0.35 -29.82
N ARG A 153 4.68 -1.01 -28.66
CA ARG A 153 4.56 -2.47 -28.51
C ARG A 153 3.22 -2.91 -27.93
N LEU A 154 2.66 -2.13 -27.02
CA LEU A 154 1.38 -2.44 -26.38
C LEU A 154 0.24 -1.74 -27.13
N PRO A 155 -0.81 -2.45 -27.56
CA PRO A 155 -2.01 -1.80 -28.07
C PRO A 155 -2.68 -1.02 -26.94
N LEU A 156 -2.81 0.29 -27.07
CA LEU A 156 -3.41 1.15 -26.05
C LEU A 156 -4.77 1.67 -26.51
N THR A 157 -5.70 1.82 -25.58
CA THR A 157 -6.95 2.56 -25.82
C THR A 157 -6.65 4.02 -26.16
N SER A 158 -7.53 4.68 -26.91
CA SER A 158 -7.34 6.09 -27.30
C SER A 158 -7.28 7.05 -26.12
N ASP A 159 -7.93 6.70 -25.01
CA ASP A 159 -7.97 7.45 -23.76
C ASP A 159 -7.14 6.76 -22.66
N CYS A 160 -6.15 5.94 -23.04
CA CYS A 160 -5.31 5.21 -22.10
C CYS A 160 -4.63 6.16 -21.09
N GLU A 161 -4.73 5.83 -19.81
CA GLU A 161 -4.02 6.53 -18.75
C GLU A 161 -2.56 6.02 -18.69
N ILE A 162 -1.59 6.89 -18.93
CA ILE A 162 -0.16 6.58 -18.87
C ILE A 162 0.43 7.38 -17.71
N THR A 163 0.57 6.71 -16.57
CA THR A 163 1.02 7.31 -15.31
C THR A 163 2.52 7.19 -15.13
N LEU A 164 3.17 8.29 -14.73
CA LEU A 164 4.54 8.31 -14.23
C LEU A 164 4.54 8.65 -12.75
N GLU A 165 5.00 7.72 -11.90
CA GLU A 165 5.36 8.05 -10.52
C GLU A 165 6.64 8.88 -10.46
N GLY A 166 6.69 9.83 -9.54
CA GLY A 166 7.87 10.66 -9.38
C GLY A 166 8.06 11.28 -8.01
N ARG A 167 9.26 11.82 -7.84
CA ARG A 167 9.63 12.66 -6.70
C ARG A 167 9.87 14.07 -7.18
N ILE A 168 9.52 15.05 -6.34
CA ILE A 168 9.72 16.47 -6.63
C ILE A 168 11.18 16.76 -7.03
N HIS A 169 12.14 16.20 -6.29
CA HIS A 169 13.57 16.39 -6.54
C HIS A 169 14.01 16.11 -7.99
N ASP A 170 13.45 15.05 -8.59
CA ASP A 170 13.90 14.51 -9.87
C ASP A 170 13.12 15.13 -11.05
N LEU A 171 12.16 16.01 -10.78
CA LEU A 171 11.22 16.61 -11.74
C LEU A 171 11.70 17.97 -12.25
N THR A 172 12.78 17.94 -13.01
CA THR A 172 13.23 19.11 -13.78
C THR A 172 12.24 19.46 -14.91
N GLU A 173 12.34 20.68 -15.41
CA GLU A 173 11.54 21.13 -16.56
C GLU A 173 11.75 20.26 -17.82
N SER A 174 13.00 19.83 -18.06
CA SER A 174 13.34 18.94 -19.17
C SER A 174 12.75 17.54 -18.98
N LYS A 175 12.75 17.03 -17.75
CA LYS A 175 12.16 15.73 -17.40
C LYS A 175 10.67 15.67 -17.72
N VAL A 176 9.93 16.67 -17.23
CA VAL A 176 8.47 16.76 -17.43
C VAL A 176 8.17 16.87 -18.93
N GLU A 177 8.93 17.69 -19.65
CA GLU A 177 8.77 17.85 -21.09
C GLU A 177 9.06 16.56 -21.87
N ALA A 178 10.13 15.86 -21.52
CA ALA A 178 10.50 14.57 -22.10
C ALA A 178 9.41 13.52 -21.87
N ALA A 179 8.90 13.42 -20.63
CA ALA A 179 7.82 12.52 -20.25
C ALA A 179 6.54 12.79 -21.06
N MET A 180 6.07 14.04 -21.10
CA MET A 180 4.85 14.43 -21.81
C MET A 180 4.98 14.19 -23.32
N LYS A 181 6.11 14.58 -23.93
CA LYS A 181 6.38 14.32 -25.36
C LYS A 181 6.46 12.83 -25.69
N ALA A 182 6.88 11.99 -24.75
CA ALA A 182 6.91 10.55 -24.94
C ALA A 182 5.50 9.93 -24.86
N GLY A 183 4.58 10.57 -24.12
CA GLY A 183 3.16 10.20 -24.04
C GLY A 183 2.62 10.03 -22.63
N ILE A 184 3.40 10.35 -21.58
CA ILE A 184 2.88 10.42 -20.20
C ILE A 184 1.78 11.49 -20.15
N ASN A 185 0.64 11.14 -19.57
CA ASN A 185 -0.51 12.04 -19.42
C ASN A 185 -1.01 12.14 -17.97
N ARG A 186 -0.43 11.39 -17.03
CA ARG A 186 -0.69 11.47 -15.59
C ARG A 186 0.60 11.39 -14.79
N PHE A 187 0.77 12.24 -13.79
CA PHE A 187 1.91 12.26 -12.87
C PHE A 187 1.43 12.02 -11.45
N SER A 188 1.95 10.98 -10.80
CA SER A 188 1.69 10.63 -9.40
C SER A 188 2.90 11.04 -8.56
N LEU A 189 2.77 12.12 -7.78
CA LEU A 189 3.92 12.77 -7.17
C LEU A 189 3.97 12.55 -5.67
N GLY A 190 5.02 11.87 -5.23
CA GLY A 190 5.28 11.69 -3.81
C GLY A 190 5.70 13.00 -3.13
N VAL A 191 4.74 13.71 -2.53
CA VAL A 191 4.95 14.93 -1.73
C VAL A 191 5.11 14.57 -0.24
N GLN A 192 4.25 13.70 0.27
CA GLN A 192 4.09 13.24 1.65
C GLN A 192 3.63 14.31 2.64
N SER A 193 4.26 15.48 2.60
CA SER A 193 3.91 16.69 3.36
C SER A 193 4.50 17.90 2.62
N PHE A 194 3.90 19.08 2.77
CA PHE A 194 4.45 20.34 2.31
C PHE A 194 5.37 20.99 3.37
N ASP A 195 5.28 20.57 4.63
CA ASP A 195 6.14 21.06 5.69
C ASP A 195 7.59 20.57 5.53
N THR A 196 8.53 21.51 5.60
CA THR A 196 9.96 21.24 5.34
C THR A 196 10.56 20.32 6.41
N ARG A 197 10.22 20.51 7.68
CA ARG A 197 10.77 19.69 8.79
C ARG A 197 10.26 18.25 8.70
N VAL A 198 8.96 18.07 8.46
CA VAL A 198 8.35 16.75 8.27
C VAL A 198 9.02 16.02 7.11
N ARG A 199 9.13 16.67 5.94
CA ARG A 199 9.76 16.11 4.73
C ARG A 199 11.20 15.68 4.97
N GLN A 200 12.02 16.57 5.51
CA GLN A 200 13.44 16.29 5.70
C GLN A 200 13.69 15.19 6.73
N SER A 201 12.83 15.07 7.75
CA SER A 201 12.96 13.99 8.75
C SER A 201 12.83 12.59 8.15
N ILE A 202 12.11 12.46 7.03
CA ILE A 202 11.84 11.19 6.35
C ILE A 202 12.67 10.97 5.07
N GLY A 203 13.66 11.83 4.81
CA GLY A 203 14.56 11.73 3.66
C GLY A 203 14.04 12.39 2.38
N ARG A 204 13.04 13.27 2.46
CA ARG A 204 12.61 14.14 1.36
C ARG A 204 13.31 15.50 1.50
N ILE A 205 14.26 15.79 0.61
CA ILE A 205 15.23 16.87 0.82
C ILE A 205 14.74 18.26 0.43
N ASP A 206 13.83 18.36 -0.55
CA ASP A 206 13.32 19.65 -1.02
C ASP A 206 12.40 20.30 0.02
N ASP A 207 12.52 21.63 0.15
CA ASP A 207 11.71 22.45 1.05
C ASP A 207 10.32 22.76 0.47
N HIS A 208 9.48 23.39 1.31
CA HIS A 208 8.12 23.82 0.96
C HIS A 208 8.08 24.62 -0.36
N ASP A 209 8.91 25.65 -0.46
CA ASP A 209 8.85 26.58 -1.59
C ASP A 209 9.24 25.91 -2.91
N THR A 210 10.25 25.03 -2.88
CA THR A 210 10.67 24.23 -4.03
C THR A 210 9.55 23.30 -4.49
N VAL A 211 8.85 22.66 -3.55
CA VAL A 211 7.73 21.75 -3.84
C VAL A 211 6.56 22.48 -4.46
N VAL A 212 6.10 23.55 -3.81
CA VAL A 212 4.97 24.35 -4.30
C VAL A 212 5.29 24.94 -5.66
N ALA A 213 6.49 25.51 -5.86
CA ALA A 213 6.90 26.05 -7.15
C ALA A 213 6.92 24.97 -8.23
N THR A 214 7.39 23.77 -7.92
CA THR A 214 7.45 22.66 -8.89
C THR A 214 6.06 22.19 -9.29
N LEU A 215 5.16 21.98 -8.32
CA LEU A 215 3.79 21.58 -8.60
C LEU A 215 3.03 22.64 -9.40
N ARG A 216 3.14 23.93 -9.04
CA ARG A 216 2.52 25.02 -9.81
C ARG A 216 2.97 25.04 -11.26
N ARG A 217 4.29 24.93 -11.51
CA ARG A 217 4.83 24.84 -12.87
C ARG A 217 4.27 23.64 -13.64
N MET A 218 4.04 22.51 -12.98
CA MET A 218 3.46 21.33 -13.63
C MET A 218 1.97 21.50 -13.93
N VAL A 219 1.21 22.09 -13.00
CA VAL A 219 -0.23 22.37 -13.17
C VAL A 219 -0.48 23.37 -14.30
N GLU A 220 0.40 24.37 -14.45
CA GLU A 220 0.33 25.37 -15.54
C GLU A 220 0.57 24.75 -16.93
N ARG A 221 1.18 23.57 -17.02
CA ARG A 221 1.38 22.86 -18.27
C ARG A 221 0.10 22.13 -18.69
N GLN A 222 -0.48 22.57 -19.79
CA GLN A 222 -1.65 21.93 -20.37
C GLN A 222 -1.31 20.51 -20.85
N GLY A 223 -2.21 19.56 -20.61
CA GLY A 223 -2.15 18.21 -21.22
C GLY A 223 -1.78 17.07 -20.29
N ALA A 224 -1.36 17.33 -19.05
CA ALA A 224 -1.14 16.29 -18.05
C ALA A 224 -2.04 16.48 -16.81
N VAL A 225 -2.39 15.37 -16.19
CA VAL A 225 -3.04 15.30 -14.88
C VAL A 225 -1.93 15.17 -13.84
N VAL A 226 -1.94 16.04 -12.82
CA VAL A 226 -0.94 15.99 -11.74
C VAL A 226 -1.67 15.69 -10.45
N ILE A 227 -1.22 14.67 -9.73
CA ILE A 227 -1.71 14.34 -8.39
C ILE A 227 -0.57 14.30 -7.39
N ALA A 228 -0.90 14.46 -6.11
CA ALA A 228 0.09 14.41 -5.04
C ALA A 228 -0.29 13.41 -3.96
N ASP A 229 0.68 12.62 -3.52
CA ASP A 229 0.49 11.68 -2.42
C ASP A 229 0.88 12.35 -1.11
N LEU A 230 -0.03 12.40 -0.14
CA LEU A 230 0.24 12.84 1.24
C LEU A 230 0.19 11.66 2.21
N ILE A 231 0.96 11.75 3.29
CA ILE A 231 0.95 10.77 4.37
C ILE A 231 0.63 11.47 5.69
N TYR A 232 -0.37 10.97 6.41
CA TYR A 232 -0.64 11.39 7.78
C TYR A 232 0.00 10.47 8.82
N GLY A 233 0.36 11.06 9.95
CA GLY A 233 1.03 10.41 11.06
C GLY A 233 2.56 10.38 10.95
N LEU A 234 3.15 11.29 10.18
CA LEU A 234 4.60 11.41 10.01
C LEU A 234 5.30 12.03 11.25
N PRO A 235 6.62 11.82 11.44
CA PRO A 235 7.39 12.53 12.46
C PRO A 235 7.26 14.05 12.32
N TYR A 236 7.15 14.75 13.46
CA TYR A 236 6.98 16.21 13.56
C TYR A 236 5.69 16.78 12.93
N GLN A 237 4.79 15.93 12.43
CA GLN A 237 3.52 16.37 11.86
C GLN A 237 2.51 16.65 12.98
N SER A 238 2.15 17.92 13.17
CA SER A 238 1.03 18.31 14.01
C SER A 238 -0.27 18.29 13.22
N MET A 239 -1.41 18.38 13.91
CA MET A 239 -2.71 18.56 13.23
C MET A 239 -2.72 19.82 12.37
N GLU A 240 -2.16 20.94 12.86
CA GLU A 240 -2.07 22.18 12.08
C GLU A 240 -1.27 22.00 10.79
N VAL A 241 -0.12 21.32 10.86
CA VAL A 241 0.68 20.98 9.68
C VAL A 241 -0.13 20.13 8.69
N TRP A 242 -0.82 19.11 9.20
CA TRP A 242 -1.67 18.25 8.37
C TRP A 242 -2.81 19.02 7.69
N GLU A 243 -3.51 19.90 8.42
CA GLU A 243 -4.58 20.71 7.83
C GLU A 243 -4.04 21.61 6.71
N ASN A 244 -2.86 22.19 6.91
CA ASN A 244 -2.20 23.01 5.89
C ASN A 244 -1.78 22.17 4.68
N ASP A 245 -1.26 20.97 4.89
CA ASP A 245 -0.89 20.04 3.81
C ASP A 245 -2.10 19.69 2.93
N VAL A 246 -3.23 19.33 3.55
CA VAL A 246 -4.47 18.95 2.85
C VAL A 246 -5.06 20.12 2.06
N ARG A 247 -5.03 21.35 2.61
CA ARG A 247 -5.50 22.56 1.90
C ARG A 247 -4.58 22.90 0.73
N ALA A 248 -3.26 22.93 0.98
CA ALA A 248 -2.26 23.33 0.00
C ALA A 248 -2.34 22.47 -1.28
N GLN A 249 -2.60 21.17 -1.12
CA GLN A 249 -2.75 20.23 -2.23
C GLN A 249 -3.68 20.78 -3.34
N PHE A 250 -4.91 21.16 -2.99
CA PHE A 250 -5.89 21.64 -3.97
C PHE A 250 -5.81 23.16 -4.23
N GLU A 251 -5.27 23.96 -3.31
CA GLU A 251 -4.98 25.39 -3.56
C GLU A 251 -3.92 25.60 -4.64
N ILE A 252 -3.01 24.64 -4.82
CA ILE A 252 -2.01 24.63 -5.90
C ILE A 252 -2.66 24.33 -7.27
N GLY A 253 -3.87 23.76 -7.30
CA GLY A 253 -4.59 23.42 -8.52
C GLY A 253 -4.24 22.05 -9.10
N ILE A 254 -3.64 21.15 -8.31
CA ILE A 254 -3.45 19.77 -8.75
C ILE A 254 -4.81 19.08 -8.92
N ALA A 255 -4.87 18.10 -9.82
CA ALA A 255 -6.10 17.46 -10.26
C ALA A 255 -6.63 16.38 -9.29
N GLY A 256 -5.77 15.86 -8.42
CA GLY A 256 -6.10 14.83 -7.45
C GLY A 256 -5.08 14.68 -6.34
N GLY A 257 -5.48 13.96 -5.30
CA GLY A 257 -4.73 13.90 -4.07
C GLY A 257 -5.03 12.66 -3.24
N ASP A 258 -3.98 12.02 -2.78
CA ASP A 258 -4.07 10.86 -1.90
C ASP A 258 -3.79 11.22 -0.45
N LEU A 259 -4.56 10.65 0.48
CA LEU A 259 -4.32 10.73 1.92
C LEU A 259 -4.03 9.33 2.47
N TYR A 260 -2.75 8.97 2.52
CA TYR A 260 -2.30 7.67 3.01
C TYR A 260 -1.99 7.69 4.51
N GLN A 261 -2.29 6.60 5.19
CA GLN A 261 -1.82 6.38 6.56
C GLN A 261 -0.35 6.01 6.57
N LEU A 262 0.43 6.56 7.50
CA LEU A 262 1.77 6.04 7.76
C LEU A 262 1.68 4.63 8.36
N ASN A 263 2.28 3.66 7.66
CA ASN A 263 2.50 2.32 8.15
C ASN A 263 3.99 2.12 8.44
N VAL A 264 4.31 1.74 9.68
CA VAL A 264 5.70 1.48 10.09
C VAL A 264 6.00 -0.01 10.06
N PHE A 265 7.01 -0.40 9.29
CA PHE A 265 7.49 -1.79 9.23
C PHE A 265 8.61 -2.05 10.24
N PRO A 266 8.66 -3.21 10.93
CA PRO A 266 9.60 -3.46 12.03
C PRO A 266 11.08 -3.34 11.64
N ALA A 267 11.41 -3.76 10.43
CA ALA A 267 12.76 -3.73 9.90
C ALA A 267 13.10 -2.41 9.17
N SER A 268 12.19 -1.43 9.17
CA SER A 268 12.41 -0.15 8.50
C SER A 268 13.41 0.72 9.24
N GLU A 269 14.05 1.62 8.48
CA GLU A 269 14.93 2.64 9.04
C GLU A 269 14.16 3.60 9.94
N LEU A 270 12.93 3.95 9.56
CA LEU A 270 12.03 4.75 10.40
C LEU A 270 11.81 4.10 11.78
N ALA A 271 11.49 2.81 11.84
CA ALA A 271 11.30 2.09 13.10
C ALA A 271 12.57 2.12 13.97
N ALA A 272 13.75 1.95 13.35
CA ALA A 272 15.02 2.02 14.05
C ALA A 272 15.30 3.41 14.65
N ARG A 273 15.00 4.49 13.89
CA ARG A 273 15.20 5.88 14.30
C ARG A 273 14.21 6.33 15.40
N ILE A 274 12.98 5.84 15.37
CA ILE A 274 12.01 6.07 16.46
C ILE A 274 12.46 5.32 17.72
N LYS A 275 12.83 4.04 17.59
CA LYS A 275 13.31 3.23 18.72
C LYS A 275 14.56 3.82 19.37
N SER A 276 15.42 4.45 18.59
CA SER A 276 16.59 5.15 19.11
C SER A 276 16.25 6.48 19.76
N GLY A 277 15.07 7.05 19.52
CA GLY A 277 14.73 8.41 19.94
C GLY A 277 15.35 9.51 19.07
N ASP A 278 15.93 9.14 17.90
CA ASP A 278 16.41 10.10 16.89
C ASP A 278 15.24 10.82 16.20
N LEU A 279 14.09 10.15 16.11
CA LEU A 279 12.83 10.74 15.68
C LEU A 279 11.80 10.72 16.83
N PRO A 280 10.84 11.66 16.84
CA PRO A 280 9.78 11.69 17.82
C PRO A 280 8.89 10.44 17.71
N MET A 281 8.12 10.21 18.76
CA MET A 281 7.06 9.21 18.70
C MET A 281 6.02 9.59 17.65
N LEU A 282 5.50 8.56 16.99
CA LEU A 282 4.44 8.71 16.00
C LEU A 282 3.06 8.60 16.66
N PRO A 283 2.01 9.23 16.09
CA PRO A 283 0.65 9.03 16.54
C PRO A 283 0.24 7.56 16.46
N THR A 284 -0.55 7.13 17.45
CA THR A 284 -1.18 5.80 17.51
C THR A 284 -2.19 5.66 16.38
N THR A 285 -2.66 4.44 16.10
CA THR A 285 -3.77 4.25 15.16
C THR A 285 -5.01 5.06 15.55
N GLU A 286 -5.31 5.17 16.84
CA GLU A 286 -6.42 6.01 17.33
C GLU A 286 -6.20 7.49 16.98
N GLU A 287 -5.03 8.06 17.27
CA GLU A 287 -4.73 9.46 16.96
C GLU A 287 -4.68 9.70 15.44
N GLN A 288 -4.10 8.77 14.67
CA GLN A 288 -4.10 8.81 13.20
C GLN A 288 -5.52 8.82 12.62
N SER A 289 -6.50 8.25 13.30
CA SER A 289 -7.91 8.32 12.89
C SER A 289 -8.47 9.74 12.94
N GLU A 290 -7.95 10.59 13.83
CA GLU A 290 -8.30 12.02 13.91
C GLU A 290 -7.73 12.80 12.72
N TYR A 291 -6.49 12.51 12.33
CA TYR A 291 -5.89 13.08 11.10
C TYR A 291 -6.72 12.70 9.87
N PHE A 292 -7.10 11.43 9.76
CA PHE A 292 -7.95 10.96 8.67
C PHE A 292 -9.30 11.70 8.65
N ALA A 293 -10.01 11.76 9.78
CA ALA A 293 -11.29 12.47 9.88
C ALA A 293 -11.16 13.94 9.48
N ARG A 294 -10.11 14.62 9.95
CA ARG A 294 -9.88 16.03 9.64
C ARG A 294 -9.56 16.26 8.16
N GLY A 295 -8.76 15.39 7.55
CA GLY A 295 -8.48 15.44 6.11
C GLY A 295 -9.77 15.27 5.29
N VAL A 296 -10.58 14.26 5.63
CA VAL A 296 -11.88 14.03 4.99
C VAL A 296 -12.82 15.23 5.14
N GLU A 297 -12.88 15.85 6.32
CA GLU A 297 -13.70 17.03 6.57
C GLU A 297 -13.27 18.22 5.70
N ILE A 298 -11.97 18.53 5.64
CA ILE A 298 -11.43 19.62 4.82
C ILE A 298 -11.75 19.39 3.34
N LEU A 299 -11.53 18.17 2.84
CA LEU A 299 -11.77 17.85 1.43
C LEU A 299 -13.26 17.87 1.07
N ASN A 300 -14.13 17.35 1.94
CA ASN A 300 -15.58 17.38 1.72
C ASN A 300 -16.18 18.80 1.76
N ALA A 301 -15.52 19.75 2.45
CA ALA A 301 -15.93 21.15 2.44
C ALA A 301 -15.65 21.86 1.10
N ASN A 302 -14.78 21.30 0.25
CA ASN A 302 -14.49 21.83 -1.07
C ASN A 302 -15.50 21.29 -2.12
N PRO A 303 -16.37 22.14 -2.70
CA PRO A 303 -17.43 21.69 -3.61
C PRO A 303 -16.92 21.15 -4.96
N THR A 304 -15.65 21.38 -5.29
CA THR A 304 -15.03 20.87 -6.54
C THR A 304 -14.45 19.48 -6.36
N VAL A 305 -14.26 19.03 -5.11
CA VAL A 305 -13.64 17.76 -4.80
C VAL A 305 -14.68 16.64 -4.90
N ARG A 306 -14.34 15.59 -5.64
CA ARG A 306 -15.00 14.29 -5.58
C ARG A 306 -14.03 13.24 -5.06
N ARG A 307 -14.58 12.19 -4.48
CA ARG A 307 -13.79 11.08 -3.95
C ARG A 307 -13.83 9.88 -4.90
N ILE A 308 -12.67 9.33 -5.24
CA ILE A 308 -12.54 8.12 -6.07
C ILE A 308 -12.68 6.90 -5.16
N ASP A 309 -11.78 6.74 -4.20
CA ASP A 309 -11.79 5.64 -3.23
C ASP A 309 -11.57 6.13 -1.78
N THR A 310 -11.35 5.22 -0.83
CA THR A 310 -11.10 5.57 0.58
C THR A 310 -9.89 6.48 0.79
N THR A 311 -8.95 6.51 -0.14
CA THR A 311 -7.67 7.23 -0.03
C THR A 311 -7.44 8.30 -1.10
N HIS A 312 -8.23 8.34 -2.17
CA HIS A 312 -7.98 9.21 -3.33
C HIS A 312 -9.14 10.17 -3.63
N TRP A 313 -8.79 11.44 -3.83
CA TRP A 313 -9.71 12.52 -4.20
C TRP A 313 -9.29 13.18 -5.51
N ALA A 314 -10.25 13.78 -6.22
CA ALA A 314 -10.03 14.45 -7.49
C ALA A 314 -10.86 15.73 -7.58
N THR A 315 -10.33 16.75 -8.24
CA THR A 315 -11.04 17.99 -8.63
C THR A 315 -11.25 18.11 -10.13
N ASP A 316 -10.56 17.27 -10.90
CA ASP A 316 -10.65 17.20 -12.35
C ASP A 316 -11.30 15.88 -12.79
N HIS A 317 -12.12 15.90 -13.84
CA HIS A 317 -12.72 14.70 -14.42
C HIS A 317 -11.69 13.82 -15.14
N ARG A 318 -10.54 14.36 -15.53
CA ARG A 318 -9.43 13.63 -16.16
C ARG A 318 -8.70 12.71 -15.18
N GLU A 319 -8.71 13.02 -13.88
CA GLU A 319 -8.11 12.15 -12.85
C GLU A 319 -9.02 10.94 -12.59
N ARG A 320 -8.68 9.78 -13.14
CA ARG A 320 -9.52 8.58 -13.02
C ARG A 320 -8.86 7.48 -12.21
N SER A 321 -7.54 7.53 -12.03
CA SER A 321 -6.73 6.52 -11.35
C SER A 321 -6.98 5.10 -11.89
N ILE A 322 -7.10 4.96 -13.22
CA ILE A 322 -7.53 3.72 -13.90
C ILE A 322 -6.65 2.54 -13.51
N TYR A 323 -5.32 2.71 -13.51
CA TYR A 323 -4.42 1.61 -13.16
C TYR A 323 -4.71 1.04 -11.77
N ASN A 324 -4.84 1.90 -10.76
CA ASN A 324 -5.07 1.46 -9.39
C ASN A 324 -6.43 0.78 -9.26
N THR A 325 -7.48 1.34 -9.87
CA THR A 325 -8.82 0.71 -9.89
C THR A 325 -8.77 -0.68 -10.51
N LEU A 326 -8.15 -0.83 -11.70
CA LEU A 326 -8.05 -2.12 -12.37
C LEU A 326 -7.23 -3.14 -11.56
N ALA A 327 -6.09 -2.73 -11.01
CA ALA A 327 -5.25 -3.60 -10.19
C ALA A 327 -6.00 -4.10 -8.95
N LYS A 328 -6.70 -3.21 -8.23
CA LYS A 328 -7.48 -3.53 -7.02
C LYS A 328 -8.70 -4.42 -7.33
N ARG A 329 -9.36 -4.19 -8.47
CA ARG A 329 -10.50 -4.98 -8.93
C ARG A 329 -10.10 -6.35 -9.50
N GLY A 330 -8.80 -6.67 -9.52
CA GLY A 330 -8.27 -7.94 -9.98
C GLY A 330 -8.38 -8.10 -11.50
N ASN A 331 -8.32 -7.00 -12.25
CA ASN A 331 -8.19 -7.01 -13.73
C ASN A 331 -6.76 -7.33 -14.11
N ASP A 332 -6.56 -8.02 -15.23
CA ASP A 332 -5.25 -8.47 -15.64
C ASP A 332 -4.23 -7.31 -15.65
N VAL A 333 -3.10 -7.51 -14.97
CA VAL A 333 -1.97 -6.60 -14.93
C VAL A 333 -0.74 -7.30 -15.49
N LEU A 334 -0.37 -6.92 -16.71
CA LEU A 334 0.84 -7.40 -17.36
C LEU A 334 2.06 -6.58 -16.89
N ALA A 335 2.95 -7.24 -16.15
CA ALA A 335 4.05 -6.56 -15.46
C ALA A 335 5.45 -6.88 -16.00
N PHE A 336 6.27 -5.83 -16.15
CA PHE A 336 7.65 -5.86 -16.62
C PHE A 336 8.59 -5.13 -15.68
N GLY A 337 9.87 -5.52 -15.68
CA GLY A 337 10.91 -4.90 -14.85
C GLY A 337 11.28 -5.70 -13.61
N SER A 338 12.51 -5.49 -13.13
CA SER A 338 13.01 -6.07 -11.89
C SER A 338 12.12 -5.73 -10.69
N GLY A 339 11.63 -6.74 -9.98
CA GLY A 339 10.75 -6.57 -8.82
C GLY A 339 9.26 -6.38 -9.14
N ALA A 340 8.89 -6.26 -10.42
CA ALA A 340 7.51 -6.09 -10.86
C ALA A 340 6.63 -7.28 -10.49
N GLY A 341 5.42 -7.01 -9.98
CA GLY A 341 4.39 -8.01 -9.74
C GLY A 341 3.26 -7.86 -10.75
N GLY A 342 2.74 -8.96 -11.27
CA GLY A 342 1.64 -8.97 -12.22
C GLY A 342 0.77 -10.20 -12.04
N PHE A 343 -0.39 -10.18 -12.68
CA PHE A 343 -1.31 -11.30 -12.67
C PHE A 343 -2.19 -11.30 -13.92
N ILE A 344 -2.49 -12.50 -14.44
CA ILE A 344 -3.36 -12.75 -15.58
C ILE A 344 -4.28 -13.90 -15.21
N GLY A 345 -5.59 -13.63 -15.19
CA GLY A 345 -6.59 -14.58 -14.70
C GLY A 345 -6.24 -15.10 -13.31
N GLN A 346 -6.02 -16.41 -13.20
CA GLN A 346 -5.69 -17.08 -11.94
C GLN A 346 -4.19 -17.13 -11.64
N MET A 347 -3.33 -16.66 -12.55
CA MET A 347 -1.88 -16.73 -12.39
C MET A 347 -1.34 -15.39 -11.90
N MET A 348 -0.57 -15.41 -10.82
CA MET A 348 0.19 -14.26 -10.34
C MET A 348 1.69 -14.55 -10.36
N TRP A 349 2.50 -13.51 -10.49
CA TRP A 349 3.95 -13.65 -10.43
C TRP A 349 4.62 -12.41 -9.85
N ARG A 350 5.89 -12.57 -9.49
CA ARG A 350 6.80 -11.48 -9.23
C ARG A 350 8.12 -11.74 -9.96
N ASN A 351 8.62 -10.73 -10.65
CA ASN A 351 9.95 -10.74 -11.24
C ASN A 351 11.04 -10.61 -10.15
N HIS A 352 12.24 -11.11 -10.44
CA HIS A 352 13.41 -10.93 -9.57
C HIS A 352 13.67 -9.45 -9.28
N GLY A 353 13.69 -9.08 -8.00
CA GLY A 353 14.03 -7.71 -7.54
C GLY A 353 15.53 -7.41 -7.49
N GLY A 354 16.38 -8.44 -7.60
CA GLY A 354 17.82 -8.21 -7.80
C GLY A 354 18.11 -7.97 -9.27
N LEU A 355 18.89 -6.93 -9.59
CA LEU A 355 19.24 -6.59 -10.97
C LEU A 355 19.97 -7.73 -11.69
N ALA A 356 21.06 -8.26 -11.11
CA ALA A 356 21.85 -9.31 -11.74
C ALA A 356 21.05 -10.58 -12.14
N PRO A 357 20.20 -11.19 -11.27
CA PRO A 357 19.39 -12.33 -11.71
C PRO A 357 18.29 -11.93 -12.70
N TYR A 358 17.75 -10.71 -12.62
CA TYR A 358 16.77 -10.21 -13.56
C TYR A 358 17.37 -10.04 -14.97
N GLU A 359 18.49 -9.33 -15.08
CA GLU A 359 19.18 -9.02 -16.33
C GLU A 359 19.59 -10.30 -17.07
N LYS A 360 20.23 -11.23 -16.35
CA LYS A 360 20.62 -12.51 -16.92
C LYS A 360 19.43 -13.27 -17.55
N MET A 361 18.28 -13.31 -16.88
CA MET A 361 17.13 -14.06 -17.39
C MET A 361 16.50 -13.39 -18.61
N ALA A 362 16.37 -12.06 -18.59
CA ALA A 362 15.85 -11.31 -19.71
C ALA A 362 16.73 -11.44 -20.96
N GLU A 363 18.06 -11.35 -20.80
CA GLU A 363 19.04 -11.56 -21.88
C GLU A 363 18.98 -12.99 -22.47
N GLU A 364 18.64 -13.99 -21.65
CA GLU A 364 18.39 -15.38 -22.09
C GLU A 364 17.04 -15.53 -22.83
N GLY A 365 16.27 -14.45 -23.02
CA GLY A 365 14.93 -14.46 -23.62
C GLY A 365 13.86 -15.08 -22.72
N ARG A 366 14.09 -15.11 -21.41
CA ARG A 366 13.19 -15.75 -20.43
C ARG A 366 12.52 -14.70 -19.57
N LYS A 367 11.23 -14.91 -19.28
CA LYS A 367 10.51 -14.06 -18.32
C LYS A 367 11.20 -14.16 -16.94
N PRO A 368 11.62 -13.04 -16.29
CA PRO A 368 12.49 -13.06 -15.11
C PRO A 368 11.81 -13.39 -13.77
N PHE A 369 11.00 -14.46 -13.71
CA PHE A 369 10.25 -14.81 -12.50
C PHE A 369 11.17 -15.09 -11.30
N GLN A 370 10.90 -14.41 -10.18
CA GLN A 370 11.33 -14.84 -8.85
C GLN A 370 10.44 -15.94 -8.32
N PHE A 371 9.13 -15.76 -8.49
CA PHE A 371 8.11 -16.76 -8.19
C PHE A 371 6.90 -16.58 -9.10
N MET A 372 6.15 -17.66 -9.27
CA MET A 372 4.83 -17.69 -9.87
C MET A 372 3.91 -18.47 -8.93
N GLY A 373 2.63 -18.14 -8.92
CA GLY A 373 1.63 -18.85 -8.14
C GLY A 373 0.25 -18.78 -8.76
N GLU A 374 -0.59 -19.72 -8.38
CA GLU A 374 -2.01 -19.73 -8.64
C GLU A 374 -2.73 -19.00 -7.50
N GLN A 375 -3.60 -18.08 -7.85
CA GLN A 375 -4.46 -17.36 -6.93
C GLN A 375 -5.54 -18.30 -6.37
N ALA A 376 -6.20 -17.91 -5.28
CA ALA A 376 -7.35 -18.65 -4.77
C ALA A 376 -8.44 -18.79 -5.84
N ASP A 377 -9.23 -19.84 -5.72
CA ASP A 377 -10.46 -19.96 -6.50
C ASP A 377 -11.34 -18.71 -6.23
N GLU A 378 -12.12 -18.28 -7.22
CA GLU A 378 -12.96 -17.07 -7.15
C GLU A 378 -12.19 -15.76 -6.88
N HIS A 379 -10.86 -15.71 -7.08
CA HIS A 379 -10.03 -14.52 -6.84
C HIS A 379 -10.62 -13.21 -7.42
N ARG A 380 -11.21 -13.30 -8.62
CA ARG A 380 -11.85 -12.17 -9.28
C ARG A 380 -13.02 -11.61 -8.46
N MET A 381 -13.86 -12.48 -7.89
CA MET A 381 -14.96 -12.06 -7.02
C MET A 381 -14.42 -11.43 -5.73
N HIS A 382 -13.41 -12.04 -5.11
CA HIS A 382 -12.76 -11.50 -3.91
C HIS A 382 -12.18 -10.10 -4.13
N SER A 383 -11.55 -9.88 -5.29
CA SER A 383 -11.02 -8.56 -5.68
C SER A 383 -12.13 -7.55 -5.90
N GLU A 384 -13.25 -7.95 -6.51
CA GLU A 384 -14.42 -7.08 -6.72
C GLU A 384 -15.18 -6.74 -5.43
N ILE A 385 -15.14 -7.63 -4.42
CA ILE A 385 -15.61 -7.32 -3.06
C ILE A 385 -14.73 -6.23 -2.45
N GLY A 386 -13.40 -6.40 -2.51
CA GLY A 386 -12.43 -5.41 -2.03
C GLY A 386 -12.63 -4.05 -2.71
N ASP A 387 -12.69 -4.05 -4.04
CA ASP A 387 -12.93 -2.88 -4.88
C ASP A 387 -14.18 -2.10 -4.45
N GLN A 388 -15.35 -2.75 -4.31
CA GLN A 388 -16.56 -2.04 -3.88
C GLN A 388 -16.40 -1.40 -2.49
N ILE A 389 -15.82 -2.13 -1.54
CA ILE A 389 -15.64 -1.65 -0.16
C ILE A 389 -14.66 -0.45 -0.15
N GLU A 390 -13.57 -0.49 -0.91
CA GLU A 390 -12.67 0.66 -1.09
C GLU A 390 -13.38 1.86 -1.76
N HIS A 391 -14.34 1.61 -2.65
CA HIS A 391 -15.23 2.64 -3.19
C HIS A 391 -16.37 3.03 -2.23
N ARG A 392 -16.29 2.57 -0.98
CA ARG A 392 -17.13 2.95 0.18
C ARG A 392 -18.55 2.39 0.15
N TYR A 393 -18.78 1.33 -0.61
CA TYR A 393 -20.07 0.66 -0.67
C TYR A 393 -19.94 -0.86 -0.81
N PHE A 394 -21.05 -1.55 -0.67
CA PHE A 394 -21.17 -2.93 -1.08
C PHE A 394 -22.57 -3.15 -1.63
N TYR A 395 -22.66 -3.64 -2.86
CA TYR A 395 -23.91 -3.88 -3.58
C TYR A 395 -24.02 -5.38 -3.90
N ALA A 396 -24.68 -6.12 -3.01
CA ALA A 396 -24.79 -7.56 -3.09
C ALA A 396 -25.43 -8.10 -4.38
N PRO A 397 -26.47 -7.46 -4.98
CA PRO A 397 -27.08 -7.97 -6.22
C PRO A 397 -26.12 -8.03 -7.42
N TYR A 398 -25.01 -7.28 -7.39
CA TYR A 398 -23.96 -7.42 -8.39
C TYR A 398 -23.36 -8.84 -8.40
N PHE A 399 -23.10 -9.39 -7.21
CA PHE A 399 -22.48 -10.70 -7.05
C PHE A 399 -23.46 -11.84 -7.30
N GLU A 400 -24.72 -11.68 -6.92
CA GLU A 400 -25.78 -12.63 -7.28
C GLU A 400 -25.93 -12.72 -8.81
N LYS A 401 -25.99 -11.57 -9.50
CA LYS A 401 -26.13 -11.54 -10.96
C LYS A 401 -24.91 -12.10 -11.70
N LYS A 402 -23.70 -11.80 -11.22
CA LYS A 402 -22.45 -12.15 -11.91
C LYS A 402 -21.92 -13.54 -11.54
N TYR A 403 -22.01 -13.92 -10.27
CA TYR A 403 -21.42 -15.14 -9.72
C TYR A 403 -22.46 -16.15 -9.21
N GLY A 404 -23.74 -15.77 -9.10
CA GLY A 404 -24.78 -16.65 -8.57
C GLY A 404 -24.73 -16.85 -7.06
N VAL A 405 -24.04 -15.95 -6.34
CA VAL A 405 -23.84 -16.02 -4.88
C VAL A 405 -24.66 -14.93 -4.18
N ASP A 406 -25.56 -15.32 -3.28
CA ASP A 406 -26.36 -14.39 -2.47
C ASP A 406 -25.57 -13.93 -1.24
N LEU A 407 -24.61 -13.04 -1.46
CA LEU A 407 -23.81 -12.44 -0.40
C LEU A 407 -24.64 -11.58 0.57
N LEU A 408 -25.87 -11.16 0.19
CA LEU A 408 -26.72 -10.40 1.09
C LEU A 408 -27.24 -11.27 2.23
N ALA A 409 -27.75 -12.46 1.90
CA ALA A 409 -28.23 -13.43 2.86
C ALA A 409 -27.08 -14.11 3.60
N GLU A 410 -26.06 -14.58 2.86
CA GLU A 410 -24.95 -15.34 3.44
C GLU A 410 -24.16 -14.52 4.45
N MET A 411 -23.92 -13.23 4.18
CA MET A 411 -23.11 -12.36 5.04
C MET A 411 -23.95 -11.49 5.99
N ALA A 412 -25.27 -11.69 6.07
CA ALA A 412 -26.16 -10.85 6.86
C ALA A 412 -25.74 -10.66 8.33
N PRO A 413 -25.25 -11.69 9.06
CA PRO A 413 -24.79 -11.52 10.44
C PRO A 413 -23.58 -10.59 10.57
N ILE A 414 -22.67 -10.60 9.59
CA ILE A 414 -21.48 -9.75 9.56
C ILE A 414 -21.90 -8.29 9.33
N PHE A 415 -22.81 -8.06 8.36
CA PHE A 415 -23.32 -6.72 8.08
C PHE A 415 -24.09 -6.12 9.27
N ALA A 416 -24.83 -6.96 10.01
CA ALA A 416 -25.49 -6.55 11.24
C ALA A 416 -24.47 -6.15 12.32
N ALA A 417 -23.46 -6.99 12.57
CA ALA A 417 -22.41 -6.69 13.55
C ALA A 417 -21.61 -5.43 13.21
N TRP A 418 -21.23 -5.25 11.94
CA TRP A 418 -20.54 -4.02 11.52
C TRP A 418 -21.41 -2.77 11.66
N ALA A 419 -22.72 -2.88 11.43
CA ALA A 419 -23.64 -1.77 11.65
C ALA A 419 -23.79 -1.44 13.14
N GLU A 420 -23.92 -2.45 14.00
CA GLU A 420 -23.95 -2.27 15.46
C GLU A 420 -22.66 -1.68 16.02
N ASN A 421 -21.52 -1.99 15.39
CA ASN A 421 -20.20 -1.45 15.72
C ASN A 421 -19.93 -0.08 15.06
N GLY A 422 -20.88 0.49 14.32
CA GLY A 422 -20.77 1.81 13.72
C GLY A 422 -19.83 1.90 12.51
N LEU A 423 -19.49 0.77 11.89
CA LEU A 423 -18.57 0.68 10.74
C LEU A 423 -19.30 0.85 9.40
N VAL A 424 -20.57 0.44 9.33
CA VAL A 424 -21.36 0.54 8.09
C VAL A 424 -22.78 1.04 8.36
N THR A 425 -23.38 1.68 7.37
CA THR A 425 -24.83 1.94 7.31
C THR A 425 -25.46 0.93 6.35
N ARG A 426 -26.35 0.07 6.85
CA ARG A 426 -27.02 -0.94 6.02
C ARG A 426 -27.98 -0.28 5.03
N THR A 427 -28.09 -0.89 3.87
CA THR A 427 -29.09 -0.59 2.84
C THR A 427 -29.88 -1.86 2.54
N GLU A 428 -30.95 -1.75 1.76
CA GLU A 428 -31.72 -2.93 1.32
C GLU A 428 -30.89 -3.93 0.52
N THR A 429 -29.83 -3.47 -0.16
CA THR A 429 -29.03 -4.25 -1.11
C THR A 429 -27.56 -4.42 -0.70
N GLY A 430 -27.22 -4.16 0.57
CA GLY A 430 -25.83 -4.21 1.06
C GLY A 430 -25.55 -3.10 2.07
N PHE A 431 -24.49 -2.31 1.89
CA PHE A 431 -24.14 -1.23 2.82
C PHE A 431 -23.36 -0.07 2.20
N ARG A 432 -23.25 1.04 2.96
CA ARG A 432 -22.29 2.13 2.77
C ARG A 432 -21.34 2.19 3.96
N LEU A 433 -20.07 2.50 3.74
CA LEU A 433 -19.14 2.71 4.86
C LEU A 433 -19.51 3.98 5.63
N THR A 434 -19.38 3.94 6.96
CA THR A 434 -19.30 5.17 7.77
C THR A 434 -17.87 5.72 7.70
N LEU A 435 -17.62 6.91 8.25
CA LEU A 435 -16.25 7.44 8.37
C LEU A 435 -15.31 6.45 9.10
N ALA A 436 -15.82 5.77 10.13
CA ALA A 436 -15.07 4.70 10.80
C ALA A 436 -14.80 3.52 9.88
N GLY A 437 -15.80 3.04 9.14
CA GLY A 437 -15.63 1.96 8.18
C GLY A 437 -14.61 2.28 7.08
N GLU A 438 -14.57 3.53 6.60
CA GLU A 438 -13.57 3.98 5.64
C GLU A 438 -12.16 3.94 6.22
N PHE A 439 -11.97 4.38 7.46
CA PHE A 439 -10.68 4.27 8.13
C PHE A 439 -10.28 2.79 8.26
N TRP A 440 -11.21 1.91 8.64
CA TRP A 440 -10.94 0.48 8.85
C TRP A 440 -11.17 -0.41 7.61
N HIS A 441 -11.20 0.15 6.40
CA HIS A 441 -11.63 -0.61 5.20
C HIS A 441 -10.80 -1.88 4.96
N ASP A 442 -9.48 -1.87 5.16
CA ASP A 442 -8.64 -3.07 5.05
C ASP A 442 -9.06 -4.18 6.02
N ASN A 443 -9.42 -3.81 7.26
CA ASN A 443 -9.97 -4.73 8.25
C ASN A 443 -11.31 -5.31 7.79
N LEU A 444 -12.18 -4.48 7.21
CA LEU A 444 -13.48 -4.91 6.71
C LEU A 444 -13.34 -5.84 5.51
N ILE A 445 -12.49 -5.51 4.53
CA ILE A 445 -12.29 -6.34 3.34
C ILE A 445 -11.71 -7.70 3.75
N GLN A 446 -10.62 -7.72 4.53
CA GLN A 446 -10.04 -9.00 4.94
C GLN A 446 -10.99 -9.79 5.85
N GLY A 447 -11.72 -9.11 6.74
CA GLY A 447 -12.75 -9.72 7.58
C GLY A 447 -13.90 -10.31 6.75
N PHE A 448 -14.31 -9.65 5.67
CA PHE A 448 -15.28 -10.19 4.71
C PHE A 448 -14.78 -11.49 4.11
N LEU A 449 -13.56 -11.48 3.56
CA LEU A 449 -12.99 -12.64 2.87
C LEU A 449 -12.80 -13.84 3.83
N GLU A 450 -12.35 -13.57 5.06
CA GLU A 450 -12.22 -14.61 6.09
C GLU A 450 -13.60 -15.16 6.51
N ALA A 451 -14.61 -14.31 6.62
CA ALA A 451 -15.96 -14.73 6.99
C ALA A 451 -16.68 -15.48 5.86
N TYR A 452 -16.42 -15.10 4.60
CA TYR A 452 -16.88 -15.83 3.43
C TYR A 452 -16.20 -17.19 3.32
N ALA A 453 -14.89 -17.29 3.55
CA ALA A 453 -14.22 -18.58 3.64
C ALA A 453 -14.83 -19.48 4.74
N LEU A 454 -15.28 -18.89 5.87
CA LEU A 454 -15.98 -19.66 6.92
C LEU A 454 -17.35 -20.19 6.48
N THR A 455 -17.99 -19.67 5.43
CA THR A 455 -19.21 -20.31 4.90
C THR A 455 -18.88 -21.55 4.09
N GLN A 456 -17.68 -21.62 3.51
CA GLN A 456 -17.21 -22.71 2.66
C GLN A 456 -16.46 -23.80 3.44
N GLU A 457 -15.70 -23.42 4.47
CA GLU A 457 -14.81 -24.31 5.23
C GLU A 457 -15.18 -24.36 6.73
N ASP A 458 -14.85 -25.44 7.42
CA ASP A 458 -15.14 -25.59 8.85
C ASP A 458 -14.17 -24.81 9.75
N GLU A 459 -12.93 -24.60 9.30
CA GLU A 459 -11.92 -23.80 10.00
C GLU A 459 -11.20 -22.88 9.01
N VAL A 460 -11.05 -21.60 9.36
CA VAL A 460 -10.30 -20.62 8.57
C VAL A 460 -9.22 -20.00 9.42
N LYS A 461 -8.00 -19.95 8.89
CA LYS A 461 -6.89 -19.23 9.52
C LYS A 461 -7.11 -17.73 9.39
N LEU A 462 -7.48 -17.07 10.49
CA LEU A 462 -7.53 -15.61 10.54
C LEU A 462 -6.11 -15.05 10.41
N ARG A 463 -5.88 -14.22 9.39
CA ARG A 463 -4.58 -13.58 9.18
C ARG A 463 -4.40 -12.54 10.27
N LYS A 464 -3.41 -12.70 11.16
CA LYS A 464 -3.08 -11.70 12.20
C LYS A 464 -1.76 -10.96 11.93
N GLU A 465 -1.15 -11.21 10.78
CA GLU A 465 0.12 -10.65 10.34
C GLU A 465 -0.07 -9.23 9.77
N ASN A 466 1.02 -8.45 9.70
CA ASN A 466 1.08 -7.12 9.09
C ASN A 466 0.14 -6.10 9.72
N VAL A 467 0.45 -5.73 10.96
CA VAL A 467 -0.28 -4.72 11.75
C VAL A 467 0.57 -3.47 11.92
N ALA A 468 -0.07 -2.31 11.94
CA ALA A 468 0.53 -1.02 12.26
C ALA A 468 1.37 -1.10 13.57
N LEU A 469 2.68 -0.83 13.47
CA LEU A 469 3.56 -0.87 14.64
C LEU A 469 3.44 0.35 15.55
N GLN A 470 2.80 1.45 15.13
CA GLN A 470 2.58 2.61 15.99
C GLN A 470 1.77 2.29 17.27
N ASP A 471 1.17 1.10 17.34
CA ASP A 471 0.46 0.60 18.53
C ASP A 471 1.35 -0.27 19.45
N MET A 472 2.66 -0.38 19.21
CA MET A 472 3.59 -1.24 19.99
C MET A 472 4.12 -0.60 21.28
N ILE A 473 3.90 0.71 21.49
CA ILE A 473 4.31 1.40 22.73
C ILE A 473 3.05 1.80 23.51
N PRO A 474 2.91 1.36 24.77
CA PRO A 474 1.74 1.67 25.60
C PRO A 474 1.53 3.18 25.77
N LYS A 475 0.27 3.62 25.73
CA LYS A 475 -0.15 5.04 25.73
C LYS A 475 0.35 5.82 26.97
N ASP A 476 0.44 5.15 28.12
CA ASP A 476 0.91 5.72 29.39
C ASP A 476 2.43 5.92 29.43
N VAL A 477 3.20 4.97 28.90
CA VAL A 477 4.65 5.11 28.70
C VAL A 477 4.94 6.23 27.69
N ARG A 478 4.10 6.35 26.67
CA ARG A 478 4.23 7.37 25.63
C ARG A 478 3.97 8.80 26.12
N ALA A 479 2.87 9.04 26.85
CA ALA A 479 2.55 10.36 27.38
C ALA A 479 3.69 10.90 28.29
N MET A 480 4.36 10.01 29.02
CA MET A 480 5.51 10.37 29.83
C MET A 480 6.75 10.70 29.00
N LEU A 481 7.02 9.93 27.95
CA LEU A 481 8.15 10.19 27.03
C LEU A 481 7.97 11.48 26.24
N GLU A 482 6.76 11.77 25.75
CA GLU A 482 6.44 13.01 25.02
C GLU A 482 6.56 14.25 25.92
N ALA A 483 6.13 14.16 27.18
CA ALA A 483 6.30 15.25 28.15
C ALA A 483 7.78 15.50 28.51
N MET A 484 8.62 14.47 28.46
CA MET A 484 10.04 14.57 28.79
C MET A 484 10.91 14.99 27.59
N PHE A 485 10.51 14.63 26.36
CA PHE A 485 11.32 14.78 25.15
C PHE A 485 10.46 15.19 23.93
N PRO A 486 9.85 16.39 23.92
CA PRO A 486 8.92 16.81 22.87
C PRO A 486 9.56 16.90 21.46
N ASP A 487 10.88 17.09 21.39
CA ASP A 487 11.64 17.17 20.12
C ASP A 487 12.45 15.91 19.79
N GLY A 488 12.29 14.82 20.55
CA GLY A 488 13.12 13.62 20.46
C GLY A 488 14.11 13.48 21.63
N MET A 489 14.59 12.27 21.87
CA MET A 489 15.47 11.97 23.00
C MET A 489 16.91 12.41 22.67
N PRO A 490 17.65 13.07 23.59
CA PRO A 490 19.02 13.49 23.34
C PRO A 490 19.89 12.31 22.87
N PRO A 491 20.79 12.49 21.88
CA PRO A 491 21.59 11.42 21.27
C PRO A 491 22.37 10.55 22.28
N GLN A 492 22.73 11.13 23.44
CA GLN A 492 23.44 10.45 24.51
C GLN A 492 22.55 9.45 25.29
N MET A 493 21.26 9.74 25.45
CA MET A 493 20.28 8.81 26.04
C MET A 493 19.81 7.78 25.02
N ALA A 494 19.62 8.19 23.77
CA ALA A 494 19.37 7.32 22.62
C ALA A 494 20.41 6.20 22.49
N ALA A 495 21.70 6.56 22.57
CA ALA A 495 22.81 5.61 22.51
C ALA A 495 22.84 4.63 23.69
N ALA A 496 22.48 5.08 24.90
CA ALA A 496 22.44 4.23 26.09
C ALA A 496 21.31 3.19 26.10
N LEU A 497 20.26 3.39 25.29
CA LEU A 497 19.21 2.40 25.04
C LEU A 497 19.61 1.34 23.99
N GLN A 498 20.64 1.60 23.18
CA GLN A 498 21.05 0.75 22.05
C GLN A 498 22.19 -0.24 22.37
N GLY A 499 22.93 -0.06 23.45
CA GLY A 499 24.04 -0.94 23.83
C GLY A 499 24.60 -0.56 25.19
N LYS A 500 25.11 -1.56 25.94
CA LYS A 500 25.46 -1.50 27.38
C LYS A 500 25.85 -0.07 27.80
N PRO A 501 25.03 0.60 28.62
CA PRO A 501 25.31 1.97 29.02
C PRO A 501 26.71 2.01 29.64
N SER A 502 27.39 3.17 29.60
CA SER A 502 28.51 3.35 30.50
C SER A 502 28.03 3.06 31.94
N PRO A 503 28.86 2.52 32.84
CA PRO A 503 28.46 2.25 34.23
C PRO A 503 27.85 3.48 34.93
N GLU A 504 28.16 4.68 34.45
CA GLU A 504 27.61 5.96 34.89
C GLU A 504 26.17 6.21 34.41
N LEU A 505 25.83 5.89 33.15
CA LEU A 505 24.46 6.00 32.63
C LEU A 505 23.54 4.87 33.10
N GLU A 506 24.10 3.68 33.38
CA GLU A 506 23.34 2.55 33.90
C GLU A 506 22.82 2.81 35.33
N ASN A 507 23.57 3.57 36.12
CA ASN A 507 23.21 3.98 37.48
C ASN A 507 22.50 5.34 37.55
N HIS A 508 22.20 5.97 36.41
CA HIS A 508 21.54 7.28 36.41
C HIS A 508 20.09 7.17 36.91
N PRO A 509 19.65 8.00 37.89
CA PRO A 509 18.34 7.88 38.53
C PRO A 509 17.16 7.88 37.55
N HIS A 510 17.25 8.70 36.50
CA HIS A 510 16.21 8.79 35.47
C HIS A 510 16.15 7.55 34.56
N MET A 511 17.28 6.87 34.32
CA MET A 511 17.32 5.64 33.52
C MET A 511 16.77 4.44 34.30
N GLN A 512 17.07 4.37 35.60
CA GLN A 512 16.51 3.36 36.50
C GLN A 512 15.00 3.56 36.68
N MET A 513 14.56 4.82 36.83
CA MET A 513 13.14 5.17 36.87
C MET A 513 12.41 4.77 35.58
N LEU A 514 12.97 5.06 34.40
CA LEU A 514 12.37 4.72 33.11
C LEU A 514 12.27 3.19 32.91
N LYS A 515 13.33 2.43 33.23
CA LYS A 515 13.33 0.96 33.18
C LYS A 515 12.25 0.38 34.09
N ASN A 516 12.19 0.84 35.34
CA ASN A 516 11.20 0.39 36.31
C ASN A 516 9.76 0.73 35.87
N LEU A 517 9.54 1.88 35.21
CA LEU A 517 8.23 2.27 34.71
C LEU A 517 7.79 1.43 33.51
N ILE A 518 8.70 1.16 32.57
CA ILE A 518 8.44 0.26 31.43
C ILE A 518 8.14 -1.15 31.92
N GLU A 519 8.91 -1.65 32.88
CA GLU A 519 8.73 -2.99 33.45
C GLU A 519 7.40 -3.10 34.20
N LYS A 520 7.07 -2.09 35.03
CA LYS A 520 5.81 -2.03 35.76
C LYS A 520 4.58 -1.85 34.85
N SER A 521 4.71 -1.13 33.74
CA SER A 521 3.68 -1.05 32.70
C SER A 521 3.47 -2.40 32.03
N ARG A 522 4.56 -3.07 31.64
CA ARG A 522 4.51 -4.43 31.06
C ARG A 522 3.94 -5.47 32.02
N GLU A 523 4.23 -5.36 33.31
CA GLU A 523 3.61 -6.21 34.34
C GLU A 523 2.11 -5.93 34.47
N LYS A 524 1.70 -4.67 34.39
CA LYS A 524 0.28 -4.28 34.43
C LYS A 524 -0.48 -4.75 33.18
N GLU A 525 0.15 -4.70 32.01
CA GLU A 525 -0.38 -5.27 30.76
C GLU A 525 -0.44 -6.80 30.80
N ARG A 526 0.60 -7.47 31.32
CA ARG A 526 0.61 -8.93 31.53
C ARG A 526 -0.46 -9.37 32.54
N ALA A 527 -0.69 -8.59 33.58
CA ALA A 527 -1.73 -8.84 34.57
C ALA A 527 -3.14 -8.60 33.99
N ALA A 528 -3.30 -7.62 33.09
CA ALA A 528 -4.55 -7.40 32.35
C ALA A 528 -4.80 -8.45 31.24
N ALA A 529 -3.73 -9.05 30.70
CA ALA A 529 -3.78 -10.10 29.69
C ALA A 529 -3.86 -11.52 30.26
N ALA A 530 -3.92 -11.69 31.58
CA ALA A 530 -3.86 -13.00 32.26
C ALA A 530 -5.06 -13.95 32.00
N ASP A 531 -6.03 -13.55 31.16
CA ASP A 531 -7.13 -14.40 30.67
C ASP A 531 -7.01 -14.81 29.18
N GLY A 532 -5.85 -14.66 28.54
CA GLY A 532 -5.61 -15.18 27.18
C GLY A 532 -4.13 -15.49 26.89
N PRO A 533 -3.79 -16.60 26.20
CA PRO A 533 -2.40 -16.97 25.97
C PRO A 533 -1.72 -16.16 24.85
N ASP A 534 -0.39 -16.19 24.94
CA ASP A 534 0.68 -15.42 24.29
C ASP A 534 0.58 -15.20 22.75
N ILE A 535 0.79 -13.95 22.32
CA ILE A 535 0.52 -13.42 20.96
C ILE A 535 1.78 -13.23 20.09
N ASN A 536 2.91 -13.87 20.40
CA ASN A 536 4.13 -13.76 19.59
C ASN A 536 4.81 -15.11 19.33
N THR A 537 4.43 -15.79 18.24
CA THR A 537 5.31 -16.77 17.59
C THR A 537 5.24 -16.66 16.06
N VAL A 538 6.02 -15.73 15.48
CA VAL A 538 6.77 -16.00 14.23
C VAL A 538 8.11 -15.26 14.35
N MET A 539 9.09 -15.95 14.95
CA MET A 539 10.49 -15.57 14.87
C MET A 539 11.07 -16.13 13.56
N HIS A 540 11.65 -15.24 12.75
CA HIS A 540 12.72 -15.45 11.77
C HIS A 540 12.89 -16.82 11.10
N THR A 541 12.78 -16.85 9.76
CA THR A 541 13.58 -17.77 8.95
C THR A 541 14.63 -16.97 8.19
N PRO A 542 15.93 -17.07 8.54
CA PRO A 542 17.01 -16.62 7.68
C PRO A 542 17.01 -17.44 6.38
N ALA A 543 17.41 -16.84 5.27
CA ALA A 543 17.42 -17.44 3.93
C ALA A 543 18.46 -18.57 3.71
N ARG A 544 18.70 -19.44 4.68
CA ARG A 544 19.48 -20.68 4.52
C ARG A 544 18.76 -21.80 5.27
N ASP A 545 18.64 -22.95 4.61
CA ASP A 545 18.02 -24.21 5.03
C ASP A 545 16.56 -24.43 4.61
N ILE A 546 16.30 -24.38 3.29
CA ILE A 546 15.28 -25.25 2.67
C ILE A 546 16.01 -26.50 2.18
N GLY A 547 16.00 -27.53 3.01
CA GLY A 547 16.51 -28.85 2.69
C GLY A 547 15.87 -29.87 3.61
N LYS A 548 14.97 -30.68 3.03
CA LYS A 548 14.30 -31.87 3.59
C LYS A 548 13.03 -31.60 4.42
N ALA A 549 11.87 -31.70 3.79
CA ALA A 549 11.02 -32.91 3.87
C ALA A 549 9.70 -32.65 3.15
N VAL A 550 9.46 -33.48 2.13
CA VAL A 550 8.22 -33.93 1.46
C VAL A 550 7.01 -33.00 1.50
#